data_AF-A0A6N4H8I8-F1
#
_entry.id   AF-A0A6N4H8I8-F1
#
_cell.length_a   1.000
_cell.length_b   1.000
_cell.length_c   1.000
_cell.angle_alpha   90.00
_cell.angle_beta   90.00
_cell.angle_gamma   90.00
#
_symmetry.space_group_name_H-M   'P 1'
#
loop_
_entity.id
_entity.type
_entity.pdbx_description
1 polymer ?
#
loop_
_entity_poly.entity_id
_entity_poly.type
_entity_poly.pdbx_seq_one_letter_code
_entity_poly.pdbx_strand_id
1 'polypeptide(L)'
;MKNKLILLIAFLCTCAFAACEGDGDADYGFGKVYMPQAVSTGGLNNSYAVPSGGGDYTYNFRVENGTVRIILGVIRSGKLSDKKGYTVDVYTSAEDTAAAVSAFGGEAMPEGLYSLPSTVVVPDGKTGGTFYLDIPVLAISRSEYAGKKLVLSVGIRNPSAYELSDAATKTAVIVNIDALKALL
;
A
#
# COMPACT_ATOMS: atom_id res chain seq x y z
N MET A 1 -40.32 -48.77 -22.94
CA MET A 1 -38.88 -48.38 -22.97
C MET A 1 -38.67 -46.88 -23.09
N LYS A 2 -39.43 -46.18 -23.94
CA LYS A 2 -39.34 -44.72 -24.18
C LYS A 2 -39.47 -43.84 -22.92
N ASN A 3 -40.37 -44.16 -21.98
CA ASN A 3 -40.55 -43.40 -20.74
C ASN A 3 -39.40 -43.61 -19.72
N LYS A 4 -38.77 -44.78 -19.72
CA LYS A 4 -37.60 -45.06 -18.85
C LYS A 4 -36.34 -44.33 -19.35
N LEU A 5 -36.21 -44.14 -20.66
CA LEU A 5 -35.12 -43.38 -21.28
C LEU A 5 -35.25 -41.87 -21.02
N ILE A 6 -36.48 -41.33 -21.05
CA ILE A 6 -36.76 -39.91 -20.72
C ILE A 6 -36.47 -39.61 -19.24
N LEU A 7 -36.83 -40.52 -18.34
CA LEU A 7 -36.52 -40.41 -16.90
C LEU A 7 -35.00 -40.46 -16.62
N LEU A 8 -34.26 -41.28 -17.37
CA LEU A 8 -32.79 -41.37 -17.23
C LEU A 8 -32.08 -40.09 -17.70
N ILE A 9 -32.53 -39.49 -18.81
CA ILE A 9 -31.99 -38.24 -19.35
C ILE A 9 -32.30 -37.06 -18.41
N ALA A 10 -33.52 -37.01 -17.85
CA ALA A 10 -33.90 -35.99 -16.87
C ALA A 10 -33.06 -36.07 -15.59
N PHE A 11 -32.75 -37.28 -15.11
CA PHE A 11 -31.86 -37.49 -13.96
C PHE A 11 -30.39 -37.11 -14.26
N LEU A 12 -29.91 -37.40 -15.48
CA LEU A 12 -28.57 -37.01 -15.91
C LEU A 12 -28.40 -35.49 -16.05
N CYS A 13 -29.45 -34.78 -16.49
CA CYS A 13 -29.45 -33.31 -16.58
C CYS A 13 -29.46 -32.62 -15.21
N THR A 14 -30.04 -33.21 -14.17
CA THR A 14 -29.98 -32.64 -12.80
C THR A 14 -28.61 -32.80 -12.14
N CYS A 15 -27.82 -33.81 -12.55
CA CYS A 15 -26.45 -34.00 -12.05
C CYS A 15 -25.44 -33.04 -12.71
N ALA A 16 -25.75 -32.48 -13.88
CA ALA A 16 -24.86 -31.56 -14.60
C ALA A 16 -24.74 -30.16 -13.97
N PHE A 17 -25.68 -29.77 -13.09
CA PHE A 17 -25.64 -28.50 -12.37
C PHE A 17 -24.98 -28.58 -10.98
N ALA A 18 -24.74 -29.79 -10.45
CA ALA A 18 -24.04 -29.99 -9.18
C ALA A 18 -22.50 -30.02 -9.33
N ALA A 19 -21.99 -30.03 -10.56
CA ALA A 19 -20.55 -30.08 -10.84
C ALA A 19 -19.87 -28.69 -10.92
N CYS A 20 -20.55 -27.64 -10.47
CA CYS A 20 -19.99 -26.29 -10.38
C CYS A 20 -19.78 -25.91 -8.90
N GLU A 21 -19.08 -26.76 -8.15
CA GLU A 21 -18.40 -26.32 -6.93
C GLU A 21 -17.18 -25.52 -7.39
N GLY A 22 -17.38 -24.24 -7.68
CA GLY A 22 -16.28 -23.32 -7.89
C GLY A 22 -15.46 -23.28 -6.62
N ASP A 23 -14.17 -23.59 -6.72
CA ASP A 23 -13.18 -23.56 -5.64
C ASP A 23 -12.87 -22.13 -5.17
N GLY A 24 -13.88 -21.26 -5.20
CA GLY A 24 -13.77 -19.83 -4.93
C GLY A 24 -13.34 -19.55 -3.50
N ASP A 25 -13.41 -20.54 -2.59
CA ASP A 25 -12.99 -20.45 -1.19
C ASP A 25 -11.65 -21.11 -0.88
N ALA A 26 -10.98 -21.74 -1.86
CA ALA A 26 -9.62 -22.19 -1.65
C ALA A 26 -8.64 -21.03 -1.43
N ASP A 27 -7.58 -21.36 -0.73
CA ASP A 27 -6.43 -20.50 -0.59
C ASP A 27 -5.73 -20.35 -1.93
N TYR A 28 -5.39 -19.11 -2.29
CA TYR A 28 -4.73 -18.80 -3.55
C TYR A 28 -3.72 -17.66 -3.40
N GLY A 29 -2.56 -17.82 -4.05
CA GLY A 29 -1.48 -16.85 -4.01
C GLY A 29 -0.65 -16.92 -2.73
N PHE A 30 0.47 -16.20 -2.73
CA PHE A 30 1.40 -16.17 -1.60
C PHE A 30 0.99 -15.10 -0.59
N GLY A 31 1.02 -15.44 0.70
CA GLY A 31 0.86 -14.49 1.80
C GLY A 31 2.11 -13.65 1.98
N LYS A 32 2.40 -12.72 1.07
CA LYS A 32 3.53 -11.79 1.19
C LYS A 32 3.04 -10.40 1.60
N VAL A 33 3.75 -9.77 2.53
CA VAL A 33 3.46 -8.41 3.01
C VAL A 33 4.27 -7.40 2.23
N TYR A 34 3.60 -6.36 1.73
CA TYR A 34 4.20 -5.33 0.91
C TYR A 34 3.55 -3.96 1.14
N MET A 35 4.21 -2.91 0.66
CA MET A 35 3.68 -1.56 0.60
C MET A 35 3.02 -1.31 -0.76
N PRO A 36 1.71 -0.99 -0.83
CA PRO A 36 1.04 -0.68 -2.10
C PRO A 36 1.71 0.47 -2.88
N GLN A 37 2.28 1.42 -2.16
CA GLN A 37 2.98 2.58 -2.73
C GLN A 37 4.28 2.20 -3.44
N ALA A 38 4.90 1.08 -3.07
CA ALA A 38 6.10 0.59 -3.76
C ALA A 38 5.80 0.10 -5.19
N VAL A 39 4.53 -0.11 -5.54
CA VAL A 39 4.08 -0.59 -6.86
C VAL A 39 3.11 0.37 -7.55
N SER A 40 2.94 1.60 -7.06
CA SER A 40 1.96 2.56 -7.60
C SER A 40 2.20 2.96 -9.04
N THR A 41 3.40 2.75 -9.57
CA THR A 41 3.76 3.00 -10.98
C THR A 41 3.53 1.78 -11.88
N GLY A 42 2.75 0.79 -11.42
CA GLY A 42 2.63 -0.50 -12.10
C GLY A 42 3.89 -1.37 -11.95
N GLY A 43 4.69 -1.13 -10.91
CA GLY A 43 5.93 -1.87 -10.63
C GLY A 43 7.15 -1.42 -11.44
N LEU A 44 7.06 -0.33 -12.22
CA LEU A 44 8.21 0.20 -12.97
C LEU A 44 9.31 0.73 -12.04
N ASN A 45 8.91 1.37 -10.95
CA ASN A 45 9.77 1.83 -9.88
C ASN A 45 8.95 2.03 -8.59
N ASN A 46 9.63 2.38 -7.50
CA ASN A 46 9.00 2.54 -6.19
C ASN A 46 8.68 4.00 -5.81
N SER A 47 8.63 4.91 -6.79
CA SER A 47 8.33 6.32 -6.55
C SER A 47 6.87 6.55 -6.18
N TYR A 48 6.66 7.41 -5.18
CA TYR A 48 5.35 7.81 -4.70
C TYR A 48 5.29 9.34 -4.61
N ALA A 49 4.82 9.95 -5.70
CA ALA A 49 4.73 11.41 -5.82
C ALA A 49 3.56 11.96 -4.99
N VAL A 50 3.82 13.03 -4.24
CA VAL A 50 2.85 13.75 -3.41
C VAL A 50 2.93 15.25 -3.75
N PRO A 51 1.81 15.94 -4.01
CA PRO A 51 0.46 15.40 -4.11
C PRO A 51 0.26 14.57 -5.41
N SER A 52 -0.67 13.63 -5.37
CA SER A 52 -1.21 12.92 -6.54
C SER A 52 -2.70 12.67 -6.34
N GLY A 53 -3.45 12.47 -7.43
CA GLY A 53 -4.91 12.41 -7.45
C GLY A 53 -5.55 13.60 -8.21
N GLY A 54 -6.84 13.47 -8.53
CA GLY A 54 -7.59 14.47 -9.30
C GLY A 54 -8.45 15.44 -8.47
N GLY A 55 -8.41 15.32 -7.14
CA GLY A 55 -9.21 16.12 -6.20
C GLY A 55 -9.25 15.51 -4.80
N ASP A 56 -9.83 16.24 -3.82
CA ASP A 56 -9.79 15.97 -2.37
C ASP A 56 -10.03 14.50 -1.97
N TYR A 57 -11.01 13.84 -2.58
CA TYR A 57 -11.35 12.45 -2.27
C TYR A 57 -10.37 11.42 -2.84
N THR A 58 -9.57 11.83 -3.83
CA THR A 58 -8.60 10.99 -4.55
C THR A 58 -7.17 11.35 -4.22
N TYR A 59 -6.94 12.39 -3.42
CA TYR A 59 -5.60 12.75 -3.00
C TYR A 59 -4.97 11.63 -2.19
N ASN A 60 -3.67 11.46 -2.38
CA ASN A 60 -2.86 10.52 -1.62
C ASN A 60 -2.37 11.07 -0.26
N PHE A 61 -2.97 12.17 0.19
CA PHE A 61 -2.76 12.75 1.51
C PHE A 61 -4.09 13.27 2.06
N ARG A 62 -4.11 13.57 3.37
CA ARG A 62 -5.20 14.31 4.04
C ARG A 62 -4.60 15.48 4.81
N VAL A 63 -5.40 16.52 5.01
CA VAL A 63 -5.01 17.65 5.88
C VAL A 63 -5.90 17.61 7.10
N GLU A 64 -5.31 17.36 8.26
CA GLU A 64 -6.04 17.22 9.51
C GLU A 64 -5.23 17.87 10.64
N ASN A 65 -5.88 18.69 11.47
CA ASN A 65 -5.28 19.29 12.67
C ASN A 65 -3.93 20.00 12.43
N GLY A 66 -3.77 20.69 11.28
CA GLY A 66 -2.53 21.39 10.94
C GLY A 66 -1.40 20.49 10.46
N THR A 67 -1.70 19.25 10.09
CA THR A 67 -0.75 18.25 9.59
C THR A 67 -1.19 17.73 8.23
N VAL A 68 -0.24 17.65 7.30
CA VAL A 68 -0.38 16.89 6.07
C VAL A 68 -0.05 15.43 6.38
N ARG A 69 -1.02 14.54 6.19
CA ARG A 69 -0.93 13.11 6.47
C ARG A 69 -0.85 12.35 5.16
N ILE A 70 0.35 11.99 4.74
CA ILE A 70 0.57 11.25 3.48
C ILE A 70 0.20 9.79 3.72
N ILE A 71 -0.67 9.25 2.88
CA ILE A 71 -1.27 7.93 3.08
C ILE A 71 -0.30 6.84 2.62
N LEU A 72 0.19 6.05 3.58
CA LEU A 72 0.98 4.86 3.34
C LEU A 72 0.21 3.62 3.83
N GLY A 73 0.67 2.43 3.47
CA GLY A 73 0.03 1.23 3.96
C GLY A 73 0.86 -0.02 3.81
N VAL A 74 0.35 -1.07 4.42
CA VAL A 74 0.82 -2.44 4.24
C VAL A 74 -0.34 -3.34 3.85
N ILE A 75 -0.10 -4.26 2.93
CA ILE A 75 -1.07 -5.26 2.51
C ILE A 75 -0.37 -6.61 2.44
N ARG A 76 -1.07 -7.66 2.86
CA ARG A 76 -0.72 -9.06 2.64
C ARG A 76 -1.47 -9.58 1.41
N SER A 77 -0.74 -10.02 0.40
CA SER A 77 -1.27 -10.61 -0.85
C SER A 77 -1.87 -12.00 -0.65
N GLY A 78 -2.59 -12.50 -1.66
CA GLY A 78 -3.21 -13.83 -1.66
C GLY A 78 -4.56 -13.88 -0.92
N LYS A 79 -5.32 -14.96 -1.06
CA LYS A 79 -6.47 -15.33 -0.23
C LYS A 79 -6.02 -16.48 0.66
N LEU A 80 -6.03 -16.27 1.97
CA LEU A 80 -5.67 -17.29 2.95
C LEU A 80 -6.83 -17.50 3.92
N SER A 81 -7.05 -18.75 4.26
CA SER A 81 -8.07 -19.26 5.17
C SER A 81 -7.71 -18.87 6.60
N ASP A 82 -6.41 -18.97 6.95
CA ASP A 82 -5.83 -18.41 8.16
C ASP A 82 -5.58 -16.91 7.99
N LYS A 83 -6.58 -16.10 8.38
CA LYS A 83 -6.53 -14.63 8.33
C LYS A 83 -5.87 -14.05 9.58
N LYS A 84 -4.70 -14.58 9.94
CA LYS A 84 -3.93 -14.12 11.10
C LYS A 84 -3.52 -12.66 10.93
N GLY A 85 -3.69 -11.87 11.98
CA GLY A 85 -3.16 -10.52 12.10
C GLY A 85 -1.63 -10.51 12.16
N TYR A 86 -1.04 -9.37 11.86
CA TYR A 86 0.41 -9.22 11.80
C TYR A 86 0.84 -7.80 12.13
N THR A 87 2.09 -7.65 12.57
CA THR A 87 2.75 -6.36 12.70
C THR A 87 3.90 -6.25 11.72
N VAL A 88 4.28 -5.03 11.38
CA VAL A 88 5.55 -4.72 10.70
C VAL A 88 6.18 -3.50 11.35
N ASP A 89 7.50 -3.47 11.38
CA ASP A 89 8.25 -2.26 11.73
C ASP A 89 8.34 -1.34 10.51
N VAL A 90 8.19 -0.05 10.73
CA VAL A 90 8.40 0.99 9.73
C VAL A 90 9.74 1.66 9.99
N TYR A 91 10.51 1.89 8.93
CA TYR A 91 11.83 2.51 9.04
C TYR A 91 12.10 3.47 7.89
N THR A 92 13.04 4.36 8.12
CA THR A 92 13.69 5.19 7.10
C THR A 92 15.17 4.83 7.03
N SER A 93 15.81 5.13 5.90
CA SER A 93 17.22 4.85 5.67
C SER A 93 17.84 6.01 4.90
N ALA A 94 18.92 6.58 5.45
CA ALA A 94 19.65 7.68 4.81
C ALA A 94 20.27 7.24 3.47
N GLU A 95 20.83 6.03 3.41
CA GLU A 95 21.40 5.44 2.19
C GLU A 95 20.33 5.29 1.12
N ASP A 96 19.18 4.68 1.46
CA ASP A 96 18.09 4.49 0.51
C ASP A 96 17.46 5.82 0.08
N THR A 97 17.41 6.80 0.99
CA THR A 97 16.92 8.14 0.68
C THR A 97 17.87 8.85 -0.29
N ALA A 98 19.18 8.74 -0.09
CA ALA A 98 20.17 9.28 -1.02
C ALA A 98 20.06 8.61 -2.40
N ALA A 99 19.90 7.28 -2.44
CA ALA A 99 19.67 6.55 -3.69
C ALA A 99 18.38 7.01 -4.41
N ALA A 100 17.29 7.22 -3.66
CA ALA A 100 16.04 7.75 -4.21
C ALA A 100 16.19 9.19 -4.73
N VAL A 101 16.94 10.05 -4.02
CA VAL A 101 17.28 11.41 -4.50
C VAL A 101 18.05 11.35 -5.82
N SER A 102 19.06 10.48 -5.92
CA SER A 102 19.80 10.29 -7.17
C SER A 102 18.93 9.76 -8.30
N ALA A 103 17.96 8.88 -8.01
CA ALA A 103 17.11 8.26 -9.01
C ALA A 103 15.98 9.18 -9.51
N PHE A 104 15.35 9.95 -8.62
CA PHE A 104 14.12 10.69 -8.91
C PHE A 104 14.27 12.22 -8.87
N GLY A 105 15.40 12.71 -8.37
CA GLY A 105 15.69 14.13 -8.19
C GLY A 105 14.99 14.74 -6.97
N GLY A 106 15.51 15.89 -6.53
CA GLY A 106 15.06 16.59 -5.33
C GLY A 106 16.15 16.65 -4.26
N GLU A 107 15.73 16.87 -3.02
CA GLU A 107 16.59 16.91 -1.84
C GLU A 107 16.09 15.89 -0.82
N ALA A 108 17.01 15.32 -0.03
CA ALA A 108 16.63 14.43 1.06
C ALA A 108 15.74 15.18 2.05
N MET A 109 14.63 14.57 2.45
CA MET A 109 13.73 15.13 3.46
C MET A 109 14.47 15.21 4.80
N PRO A 110 14.60 16.41 5.40
CA PRO A 110 15.33 16.57 6.65
C PRO A 110 14.73 15.75 7.78
N GLU A 111 15.60 15.15 8.61
CA GLU A 111 15.17 14.55 9.87
C GLU A 111 14.48 15.60 10.76
N GLY A 112 13.43 15.21 11.46
CA GLY A 112 12.61 16.11 12.27
C GLY A 112 11.57 16.93 11.51
N LEU A 113 11.58 16.91 10.16
CA LEU A 113 10.50 17.51 9.35
C LEU A 113 9.22 16.65 9.35
N TYR A 114 9.37 15.36 9.62
CA TYR A 114 8.31 14.37 9.50
C TYR A 114 8.24 13.46 10.72
N SER A 115 7.09 12.79 10.87
CA SER A 115 6.90 11.70 11.83
C SER A 115 6.25 10.48 11.17
N LEU A 116 6.67 9.30 11.62
CA LEU A 116 6.14 7.99 11.22
C LEU A 116 5.87 7.17 12.48
N PRO A 117 4.86 6.28 12.49
CA PRO A 117 4.79 5.26 13.52
C PRO A 117 5.97 4.30 13.38
N SER A 118 6.48 3.78 14.49
CA SER A 118 7.55 2.76 14.45
C SER A 118 7.03 1.38 14.02
N THR A 119 5.73 1.12 14.21
CA THR A 119 5.11 -0.17 13.98
C THR A 119 3.69 0.01 13.46
N VAL A 120 3.28 -0.84 12.52
CA VAL A 120 1.90 -0.94 12.04
C VAL A 120 1.32 -2.27 12.50
N VAL A 121 0.11 -2.22 13.05
CA VAL A 121 -0.63 -3.41 13.50
C VAL A 121 -1.79 -3.64 12.53
N VAL A 122 -1.84 -4.84 11.95
CA VAL A 122 -2.95 -5.33 11.12
C VAL A 122 -3.71 -6.38 11.93
N PRO A 123 -4.96 -6.10 12.36
CA PRO A 123 -5.74 -7.04 13.16
C PRO A 123 -6.09 -8.33 12.41
N ASP A 124 -6.44 -9.37 13.17
CA ASP A 124 -7.01 -10.61 12.63
C ASP A 124 -8.20 -10.31 11.71
N GLY A 125 -8.32 -11.08 10.64
CA GLY A 125 -9.36 -10.91 9.63
C GLY A 125 -9.12 -9.75 8.64
N LYS A 126 -8.10 -8.91 8.85
CA LYS A 126 -7.73 -7.83 7.91
C LYS A 126 -6.55 -8.25 7.04
N THR A 127 -6.55 -7.76 5.81
CA THR A 127 -5.48 -8.00 4.84
C THR A 127 -4.45 -6.88 4.80
N GLY A 128 -4.71 -5.74 5.44
CA GLY A 128 -3.82 -4.60 5.42
C GLY A 128 -4.20 -3.52 6.42
N GLY A 129 -3.28 -2.58 6.59
CA GLY A 129 -3.40 -1.44 7.48
C GLY A 129 -2.86 -0.17 6.83
N THR A 130 -3.46 0.96 7.19
CA THR A 130 -3.03 2.29 6.77
C THR A 130 -2.19 2.93 7.87
N PHE A 131 -1.14 3.63 7.47
CA PHE A 131 -0.36 4.49 8.35
C PHE A 131 0.03 5.76 7.61
N TYR A 132 0.57 6.74 8.33
CA TYR A 132 0.79 8.06 7.78
C TYR A 132 2.23 8.52 7.97
N LEU A 133 2.77 9.13 6.93
CA LEU A 133 3.91 10.04 7.03
C LEU A 133 3.33 11.43 7.27
N ASP A 134 3.49 11.92 8.49
CA ASP A 134 2.92 13.18 8.94
C ASP A 134 3.96 14.29 8.78
N ILE A 135 3.58 15.40 8.15
CA ILE A 135 4.39 16.61 7.98
C ILE A 135 3.56 17.82 8.47
N PRO A 136 4.04 18.64 9.41
CA PRO A 136 3.31 19.83 9.84
C PRO A 136 3.08 20.79 8.66
N VAL A 137 1.88 21.34 8.54
CA VAL A 137 1.54 22.34 7.49
C VAL A 137 2.46 23.56 7.58
N LEU A 138 2.84 23.95 8.79
CA LEU A 138 3.81 25.04 9.03
C LEU A 138 5.17 24.74 8.40
N ALA A 139 5.59 23.48 8.35
CA ALA A 139 6.83 23.07 7.71
C ALA A 139 6.74 23.20 6.18
N ILE A 140 5.63 22.78 5.57
CA ILE A 140 5.36 22.96 4.13
C ILE A 140 5.39 24.45 3.72
N SER A 141 5.00 25.34 4.64
CA SER A 141 4.91 26.78 4.37
C SER A 141 6.24 27.53 4.46
N ARG A 142 7.32 26.90 4.95
CA ARG A 142 8.61 27.58 5.16
C ARG A 142 9.31 27.90 3.84
N SER A 143 9.87 29.11 3.76
CA SER A 143 10.59 29.57 2.56
C SER A 143 11.82 28.74 2.23
N GLU A 144 12.43 28.08 3.21
CA GLU A 144 13.57 27.16 3.02
C GLU A 144 13.26 25.96 2.12
N TYR A 145 11.97 25.59 2.00
CA TYR A 145 11.50 24.46 1.20
C TYR A 145 10.73 24.87 -0.06
N ALA A 146 10.56 26.18 -0.30
CA ALA A 146 9.86 26.67 -1.50
C ALA A 146 10.56 26.19 -2.78
N GLY A 147 9.78 25.72 -3.76
CA GLY A 147 10.28 25.18 -5.02
C GLY A 147 10.92 23.78 -4.94
N LYS A 148 11.02 23.18 -3.75
CA LYS A 148 11.73 21.90 -3.56
C LYS A 148 10.84 20.68 -3.75
N LYS A 149 11.48 19.59 -4.14
CA LYS A 149 10.97 18.22 -3.98
C LYS A 149 11.73 17.56 -2.84
N LEU A 150 11.05 17.20 -1.76
CA LEU A 150 11.64 16.50 -0.64
C LEU A 150 11.41 15.00 -0.77
N VAL A 151 12.48 14.22 -0.71
CA VAL A 151 12.47 12.78 -0.97
C VAL A 151 12.78 12.04 0.32
N LEU A 152 11.99 11.02 0.65
CA LEU A 152 12.20 10.14 1.79
C LEU A 152 11.97 8.68 1.38
N SER A 153 12.94 7.82 1.66
CA SER A 153 12.72 6.37 1.57
C SER A 153 12.05 5.86 2.84
N VAL A 154 10.87 5.26 2.70
CA VAL A 154 10.12 4.62 3.77
C VAL A 154 10.01 3.13 3.46
N GLY A 155 10.37 2.28 4.41
CA GLY A 155 10.31 0.84 4.26
C GLY A 155 9.65 0.12 5.43
N ILE A 156 9.34 -1.15 5.19
CA ILE A 156 8.82 -2.09 6.20
C ILE A 156 9.78 -3.24 6.42
N ARG A 157 9.85 -3.74 7.65
CA ARG A 157 10.69 -4.89 8.03
C ARG A 157 10.08 -5.68 9.18
N ASN A 158 10.71 -6.81 9.53
CA ASN A 158 10.39 -7.62 10.70
C ASN A 158 8.89 -7.95 10.85
N PRO A 159 8.25 -8.59 9.85
CA PRO A 159 6.86 -8.98 10.00
C PRO A 159 6.71 -10.02 11.13
N SER A 160 5.69 -9.88 11.98
CA SER A 160 5.43 -10.87 13.05
C SER A 160 4.81 -12.17 12.51
N ALA A 161 4.24 -12.12 11.31
CA ALA A 161 3.71 -13.23 10.56
C ALA A 161 3.79 -12.90 9.06
N TYR A 162 3.80 -13.94 8.22
CA TYR A 162 3.98 -13.85 6.77
C TYR A 162 5.38 -13.41 6.34
N GLU A 163 5.74 -13.73 5.10
CA GLU A 163 6.99 -13.26 4.51
C GLU A 163 6.82 -11.85 3.95
N LEU A 164 7.91 -11.08 3.89
CA LEU A 164 7.91 -9.84 3.12
C LEU A 164 7.96 -10.14 1.62
N SER A 165 7.44 -9.21 0.81
CA SER A 165 7.70 -9.19 -0.63
C SER A 165 9.19 -9.00 -0.93
N ASP A 166 9.66 -9.61 -2.01
CA ASP A 166 11.09 -9.54 -2.39
C ASP A 166 11.51 -8.15 -2.88
N ALA A 167 10.56 -7.35 -3.38
CA ALA A 167 10.84 -6.03 -3.98
C ALA A 167 9.95 -4.90 -3.45
N ALA A 168 8.70 -5.18 -3.04
CA ALA A 168 7.70 -4.15 -2.76
C ALA A 168 7.64 -3.75 -1.27
N THR A 169 8.78 -3.71 -0.58
CA THR A 169 8.86 -3.42 0.87
C THR A 169 9.31 -2.00 1.19
N LYS A 170 9.54 -1.17 0.17
CA LYS A 170 10.10 0.17 0.32
C LYS A 170 9.61 1.09 -0.79
N THR A 171 9.27 2.32 -0.45
CA THR A 171 8.83 3.36 -1.39
C THR A 171 9.61 4.66 -1.19
N ALA A 172 9.87 5.37 -2.29
CA ALA A 172 10.43 6.71 -2.28
C ALA A 172 9.29 7.72 -2.30
N VAL A 173 8.96 8.31 -1.15
CA VAL A 173 7.97 9.37 -1.05
C VAL A 173 8.60 10.67 -1.53
N ILE A 174 8.01 11.28 -2.56
CA ILE A 174 8.53 12.50 -3.21
C ILE A 174 7.50 13.61 -3.04
N VAL A 175 7.74 14.50 -2.09
CA VAL A 175 6.84 15.61 -1.76
C VAL A 175 7.24 16.85 -2.55
N ASN A 176 6.43 17.22 -3.53
CA ASN A 176 6.54 18.51 -4.20
C ASN A 176 5.88 19.59 -3.33
N ILE A 177 6.71 20.45 -2.74
CA ILE A 177 6.28 21.43 -1.73
C ILE A 177 5.32 22.45 -2.32
N ASP A 178 5.61 23.01 -3.48
CA ASP A 178 4.77 24.05 -4.09
C ASP A 178 3.43 23.48 -4.54
N ALA A 179 3.44 22.30 -5.16
CA ALA A 179 2.22 21.63 -5.57
C ALA A 179 1.35 21.24 -4.36
N LEU A 180 1.96 20.75 -3.29
CA LEU A 180 1.25 20.43 -2.06
C LEU A 180 0.67 21.69 -1.42
N LYS A 181 1.46 22.75 -1.31
CA LYS A 181 1.06 24.04 -0.73
C LYS A 181 -0.11 24.69 -1.47
N ALA A 182 -0.22 24.50 -2.79
CA ALA A 182 -1.35 25.00 -3.58
C ALA A 182 -2.69 24.29 -3.26
N LEU A 183 -2.65 23.18 -2.51
CA LEU A 183 -3.81 22.37 -2.13
C LEU A 183 -4.13 22.44 -0.62
N LEU A 184 -3.40 23.25 0.14
CA LEU A 184 -3.62 23.49 1.58
C LEU A 184 -4.44 24.77 1.79
#